data_AF-R5E505-F1
#
_entry.id   AF-R5E505-F1
#
_cell.length_a   1.000
_cell.length_b   1.000
_cell.length_c   1.000
_cell.angle_alpha   90.00
_cell.angle_beta   90.00
_cell.angle_gamma   90.00
#
_symmetry.space_group_name_H-M   'P 1'
#
loop_
_entity.id
_entity.type
_entity.pdbx_description
1 polymer ?
#
loop_
_entity_poly.entity_id
_entity_poly.type
_entity_poly.pdbx_seq_one_letter_code
_entity_poly.pdbx_strand_id
1 'polypeptide(L)'
;MIDASQIMPLNFFMYKGVYSGEHHGMRYRIKKAGEKPDEVLEAYVWQKPYSFAATPKEEIISDTFPLSEEGRLQLVDWLKQMYEKDKKRWESAPTILEAPIDLNAVYSDKDKK
;
A
#
# COMPACT_ATOMS: atom_id res chain seq x y z
N MET A 1 6.76 4.60 14.40
CA MET A 1 7.40 3.35 13.94
C MET A 1 6.30 2.38 13.60
N ILE A 2 6.32 1.79 12.40
CA ILE A 2 5.35 0.76 11.99
C ILE A 2 5.63 -0.49 12.83
N ASP A 3 4.63 -0.99 13.55
CA ASP A 3 4.77 -2.18 14.40
C ASP A 3 3.76 -3.28 14.04
N ALA A 4 4.10 -4.53 14.34
CA ALA A 4 3.25 -5.68 14.06
C ALA A 4 1.90 -5.63 14.78
N SER A 5 1.81 -4.94 15.93
CA SER A 5 0.55 -4.68 16.66
C SER A 5 -0.37 -3.66 15.98
N GLN A 6 0.19 -2.84 15.08
CA GLN A 6 -0.58 -1.85 14.31
C GLN A 6 -1.12 -2.42 13.00
N ILE A 7 -0.57 -3.55 12.54
CA ILE A 7 -1.04 -4.27 11.34
C ILE A 7 -2.04 -5.35 11.75
N MET A 8 -3.13 -5.47 10.99
CA MET A 8 -4.18 -6.47 11.25
C MET A 8 -3.60 -7.90 11.38
N PRO A 9 -4.20 -8.77 12.24
CA PRO A 9 -3.77 -10.15 12.39
C PRO A 9 -4.02 -10.97 11.13
N LEU A 10 -3.32 -12.11 10.96
CA LEU A 10 -3.41 -12.94 9.75
C LEU A 10 -4.86 -13.32 9.40
N ASN A 11 -5.68 -13.65 10.40
CA ASN A 11 -7.09 -14.02 10.21
C ASN A 11 -7.86 -12.99 9.40
N PHE A 12 -7.59 -11.69 9.58
CA PHE A 12 -8.25 -10.64 8.80
C PHE A 12 -8.01 -10.80 7.29
N PHE A 13 -6.77 -11.13 6.90
CA PHE A 13 -6.40 -11.35 5.50
C PHE A 13 -6.89 -12.70 4.97
N MET A 14 -6.95 -13.73 5.81
CA MET A 14 -7.53 -15.04 5.43
C MET A 14 -9.00 -14.89 4.98
N TYR A 15 -9.76 -14.00 5.64
CA TYR A 15 -11.13 -13.64 5.29
C TYR A 15 -11.23 -12.51 4.25
N LYS A 16 -10.21 -12.36 3.38
CA LYS A 16 -10.16 -11.41 2.27
C LYS A 16 -10.22 -9.93 2.69
N GLY A 17 -9.89 -9.62 3.94
CA GLY A 17 -9.74 -8.25 4.40
C GLY A 17 -8.65 -7.51 3.62
N VAL A 18 -8.89 -6.24 3.33
CA VAL A 18 -7.91 -5.32 2.76
C VAL A 18 -7.60 -4.28 3.81
N TYR A 19 -6.33 -4.14 4.16
CA TYR A 19 -5.87 -3.17 5.15
C TYR A 19 -5.06 -2.09 4.47
N SER A 20 -5.29 -0.82 4.79
CA SER A 20 -4.51 0.30 4.28
C SER A 20 -4.16 1.25 5.41
N GLY A 21 -3.00 1.88 5.33
CA GLY A 21 -2.52 2.81 6.34
C GLY A 21 -1.50 3.80 5.79
N GLU A 22 -0.94 4.61 6.69
CA GLU A 22 0.05 5.64 6.37
C GLU A 22 1.10 5.71 7.47
N HIS A 23 2.36 5.96 7.08
CA HIS A 23 3.44 6.34 7.97
C HIS A 23 4.25 7.49 7.36
N HIS A 24 4.16 8.70 7.95
CA HIS A 24 4.93 9.89 7.56
C HIS A 24 5.01 10.12 6.04
N GLY A 25 3.86 10.15 5.35
CA GLY A 25 3.80 10.36 3.90
C GLY A 25 4.00 9.12 3.03
N MET A 26 4.43 7.98 3.59
CA MET A 26 4.36 6.68 2.93
C MET A 26 2.99 6.04 3.19
N ARG A 27 2.19 5.85 2.14
CA ARG A 27 0.96 5.04 2.21
C ARG A 27 1.29 3.58 1.96
N TYR A 28 0.53 2.69 2.56
CA TYR A 28 0.63 1.26 2.30
C TYR A 28 -0.73 0.58 2.22
N ARG A 29 -0.77 -0.52 1.49
CA ARG A 29 -1.94 -1.40 1.33
C ARG A 29 -1.51 -2.85 1.39
N ILE A 30 -2.27 -3.66 2.12
CA ILE A 30 -2.03 -5.08 2.29
C ILE A 30 -3.32 -5.82 1.98
N LYS A 31 -3.22 -6.90 1.19
CA LYS A 31 -4.34 -7.79 0.89
C LYS A 31 -3.83 -9.22 0.69
N LYS A 32 -4.74 -10.18 0.71
CA LYS A 32 -4.48 -11.51 0.16
C LYS A 32 -4.61 -11.49 -1.37
N ALA A 33 -3.75 -12.23 -2.07
CA ALA A 33 -3.79 -12.44 -3.51
C ALA A 33 -3.50 -13.91 -3.86
N GLY A 34 -3.71 -14.29 -5.13
CA GLY A 34 -3.53 -15.66 -5.61
C GLY A 34 -4.77 -16.54 -5.46
N GLU A 35 -4.69 -17.74 -6.02
CA GLU A 35 -5.67 -18.82 -5.89
C GLU A 35 -5.05 -19.98 -5.12
N LYS A 36 -5.88 -20.84 -4.52
CA LYS A 36 -5.37 -22.02 -3.81
C LYS A 36 -4.65 -22.97 -4.79
N PRO A 37 -3.47 -23.51 -4.42
CA PRO A 37 -2.79 -23.41 -3.12
C PRO A 37 -1.81 -22.23 -2.96
N ASP A 38 -1.60 -21.44 -4.01
CA ASP A 38 -0.56 -20.39 -4.11
C ASP A 38 -1.02 -19.02 -3.58
N GLU A 39 -1.79 -19.01 -2.49
CA GLU A 39 -2.25 -17.77 -1.85
C GLU A 39 -1.10 -17.07 -1.10
N VAL A 40 -0.99 -15.75 -1.26
CA VAL A 40 0.06 -14.92 -0.66
C VAL A 40 -0.51 -13.64 -0.02
N LEU A 41 0.27 -13.01 0.85
CA LEU A 41 0.07 -11.62 1.24
C LEU A 41 0.77 -10.71 0.22
N GLU A 42 0.08 -9.71 -0.27
CA GLU A 42 0.62 -8.70 -1.18
C GLU A 42 0.60 -7.35 -0.49
N ALA A 43 1.77 -6.71 -0.42
CA ALA A 43 1.94 -5.38 0.16
C ALA A 43 2.29 -4.39 -0.94
N TYR A 44 1.78 -3.18 -0.80
CA TYR A 44 2.08 -2.06 -1.67
C TYR A 44 2.47 -0.87 -0.83
N VAL A 45 3.45 -0.10 -1.29
CA VAL A 45 3.81 1.21 -0.75
C VAL A 45 3.88 2.24 -1.85
N TRP A 46 3.44 3.45 -1.55
CA TRP A 46 3.55 4.59 -2.44
C TRP A 46 3.55 5.88 -1.65
N GLN A 47 3.95 6.97 -2.29
CA GLN A 47 3.97 8.28 -1.67
C GLN A 47 2.55 8.86 -1.68
N LYS A 48 2.12 9.49 -0.57
CA LYS A 48 0.90 10.31 -0.56
C LYS A 48 1.03 11.44 -1.63
N PRO A 49 -0.06 12.07 -2.10
CA PRO A 49 -1.36 12.17 -1.42
C PRO A 49 -2.41 11.18 -1.92
N TYR A 50 -2.23 10.64 -3.12
CA TYR A 50 -3.25 9.88 -3.84
C TYR A 50 -3.60 8.55 -3.18
N SER A 51 -4.84 8.10 -3.44
CA SER A 51 -5.26 6.74 -3.09
C SER A 51 -4.58 5.73 -4.01
N PHE A 52 -4.58 4.46 -3.62
CA PHE A 52 -4.00 3.39 -4.44
C PHE A 52 -4.54 3.37 -5.88
N ALA A 53 -5.84 3.62 -6.07
CA ALA A 53 -6.46 3.60 -7.40
C ALA A 53 -6.11 4.82 -8.26
N ALA A 54 -5.76 5.94 -7.64
CA ALA A 54 -5.42 7.19 -8.31
C ALA A 54 -3.90 7.42 -8.40
N THR A 55 -3.09 6.49 -7.87
CA THR A 55 -1.62 6.56 -7.98
C THR A 55 -1.19 5.82 -9.24
N PRO A 56 -0.32 6.42 -10.09
CA PRO A 56 0.26 5.71 -11.23
C PRO A 56 0.93 4.40 -10.80
N LYS A 57 0.74 3.33 -11.56
CA LYS A 57 1.21 1.99 -11.16
C LYS A 57 2.74 1.93 -11.05
N GLU A 58 3.43 2.73 -11.84
CA GLU A 58 4.88 2.84 -11.90
C GLU A 58 5.46 3.48 -10.63
N GLU A 59 4.65 4.23 -9.88
CA GLU A 59 5.06 4.86 -8.61
C GLU A 59 4.79 3.97 -7.39
N ILE A 60 4.04 2.88 -7.57
CA ILE A 60 3.70 1.91 -6.54
C ILE A 60 4.76 0.83 -6.50
N ILE A 61 5.34 0.61 -5.33
CA ILE A 61 6.28 -0.48 -5.09
C ILE A 61 5.51 -1.59 -4.38
N SER A 62 5.65 -2.83 -4.83
CA SER A 62 4.96 -3.99 -4.27
C SER A 62 5.91 -5.12 -3.96
N ASP A 63 5.53 -5.95 -2.99
CA ASP A 63 6.19 -7.22 -2.70
C ASP A 63 5.18 -8.25 -2.20
N THR A 64 5.55 -9.53 -2.25
CA THR A 64 4.70 -10.65 -1.82
C THR A 64 5.37 -11.47 -0.72
N PHE A 65 4.54 -11.97 0.19
CA PHE A 65 4.97 -12.72 1.36
C PHE A 65 4.10 -13.96 1.55
N PRO A 66 4.61 -15.03 2.18
CA PRO A 66 3.79 -16.20 2.50
C PRO A 66 2.53 -15.82 3.29
N LEU A 67 1.40 -16.48 3.00
CA LEU A 67 0.18 -16.33 3.79
C LEU A 67 0.29 -17.10 5.12
N SER A 68 1.20 -16.65 6.00
CA SER A 68 1.43 -17.18 7.35
C SER A 68 1.71 -16.04 8.33
N GLU A 69 1.79 -16.35 9.64
CA GLU A 69 2.16 -15.34 10.64
C GLU A 69 3.61 -14.88 10.44
N GLU A 70 4.52 -15.79 10.07
CA GLU A 70 5.91 -15.45 9.74
C GLU A 70 5.97 -14.52 8.52
N GLY A 71 5.20 -14.82 7.46
CA GLY A 71 5.09 -13.95 6.29
C GLY A 71 4.51 -12.58 6.62
N ARG A 72 3.55 -12.51 7.56
CA ARG A 72 3.02 -11.23 8.08
C ARG A 72 4.10 -10.42 8.80
N LEU A 73 4.95 -11.05 9.60
CA LEU A 73 6.07 -10.36 10.27
C LEU A 73 7.13 -9.89 9.27
N GLN A 74 7.47 -10.71 8.26
CA GLN A 74 8.36 -10.32 7.17
C GLN A 74 7.82 -9.11 6.41
N LEU A 75 6.52 -9.08 6.14
CA LEU A 75 5.83 -7.96 5.52
C LEU A 75 5.95 -6.68 6.36
N VAL A 76 5.73 -6.78 7.68
CA VAL A 76 5.86 -5.63 8.60
C VAL A 76 7.29 -5.08 8.56
N ASP A 77 8.29 -5.97 8.59
CA ASP A 77 9.69 -5.55 8.52
C ASP A 77 10.06 -4.96 7.17
N TRP A 78 9.49 -5.47 6.06
CA TRP A 78 9.63 -4.85 4.75
C TRP A 78 9.05 -3.44 4.72
N LEU A 79 7.86 -3.20 5.31
CA LEU A 79 7.30 -1.84 5.40
C LEU A 79 8.23 -0.89 6.16
N LYS A 80 8.83 -1.33 7.27
CA LYS A 80 9.82 -0.54 8.01
C LYS A 80 11.04 -0.22 7.13
N GLN A 81 11.56 -1.23 6.43
CA GLN A 81 12.72 -1.05 5.54
C GLN A 81 12.43 -0.09 4.39
N MET A 82 11.25 -0.18 3.77
CA MET A 82 10.82 0.74 2.72
C MET A 82 10.78 2.18 3.22
N TYR A 83 10.27 2.40 4.44
CA TYR A 83 10.27 3.71 5.06
C TYR A 83 11.69 4.24 5.33
N GLU A 84 12.53 3.44 6.01
CA GLU A 84 13.88 3.88 6.41
C GLU A 84 14.81 4.09 5.20
N LYS A 85 14.70 3.26 4.16
CA LYS A 85 15.54 3.34 2.96
C LYS A 85 15.33 4.63 2.17
N ASP A 86 14.11 5.16 2.17
CA ASP A 86 13.75 6.33 1.36
C ASP A 86 12.98 7.40 2.16
N LYS A 87 13.41 7.60 3.40
CA LYS A 87 12.77 8.51 4.37
C LYS A 87 12.55 9.91 3.80
N LYS A 88 13.55 10.43 3.06
CA LYS A 88 13.47 11.76 2.44
C LYS A 88 12.31 11.85 1.45
N ARG A 89 12.11 10.84 0.59
CA ARG A 89 10.97 10.80 -0.33
C ARG A 89 9.67 10.84 0.44
N TRP A 90 9.50 9.95 1.42
CA TRP A 90 8.23 9.85 2.16
C TRP A 90 7.88 11.14 2.89
N GLU A 91 8.87 11.76 3.56
CA GLU A 91 8.66 12.98 4.34
C GLU A 91 8.51 14.23 3.46
N SER A 92 9.10 14.25 2.27
CA SER A 92 8.92 15.34 1.30
C SER A 92 7.63 15.19 0.46
N ALA A 93 6.70 14.34 0.89
CA ALA A 93 5.49 14.09 0.13
C ALA A 93 4.59 15.33 0.04
N PRO A 94 4.10 15.69 -1.16
CA PRO A 94 3.31 16.89 -1.35
C PRO A 94 1.99 16.82 -0.59
N THR A 95 1.48 17.99 -0.23
CA THR A 95 0.10 18.12 0.25
C THR A 95 -0.89 17.91 -0.90
N ILE A 96 -2.17 17.74 -0.56
CA ILE A 96 -3.24 17.63 -1.57
C ILE A 96 -3.30 18.88 -2.48
N LEU A 97 -2.93 20.05 -1.96
CA LEU A 97 -2.94 21.31 -2.71
C LEU A 97 -1.76 21.45 -3.68
N GLU A 98 -0.64 20.81 -3.37
CA GLU A 98 0.60 20.88 -4.17
C GLU A 98 0.69 19.76 -5.21
N ALA A 99 -0.03 18.66 -5.01
CA ALA A 99 0.05 17.52 -5.90
C ALA A 99 -0.68 17.79 -7.24
N PRO A 100 -0.05 17.45 -8.38
CA PRO A 100 -0.62 17.73 -9.69
C PRO A 100 -1.84 16.84 -9.96
N ILE A 101 -3.04 17.42 -9.95
CA ILE A 101 -4.28 16.70 -10.23
C ILE A 101 -4.43 16.54 -11.75
N ASP A 102 -4.39 15.31 -12.24
CA ASP A 102 -4.82 15.02 -13.61
C ASP A 102 -6.35 15.02 -13.70
N LEU A 103 -6.93 16.18 -14.00
CA LEU A 103 -8.37 16.34 -14.16
C LEU A 103 -8.93 15.47 -15.31
N ASN A 104 -8.12 15.13 -16.31
CA ASN A 104 -8.59 14.29 -17.42
C ASN A 104 -8.82 12.86 -16.94
N ALA A 105 -7.90 12.29 -16.16
CA ALA A 105 -8.10 10.97 -15.55
C ALA A 105 -9.31 10.93 -14.59
N VAL A 106 -9.58 12.03 -13.88
CA VAL A 106 -10.69 12.13 -12.90
C VAL A 106 -12.07 12.23 -13.56
N TYR A 107 -12.17 12.91 -14.71
CA TYR A 107 -13.44 13.20 -15.36
C TYR A 107 -13.71 12.43 -16.66
N SER A 108 -12.73 11.67 -17.19
CA SER A 108 -12.89 10.93 -18.45
C SER A 108 -13.97 9.83 -18.42
N ASP A 109 -14.45 9.39 -17.26
CA ASP A 109 -15.53 8.39 -17.14
C ASP A 109 -16.94 9.01 -17.00
N LYS A 110 -17.09 10.34 -16.99
CA LYS A 110 -18.42 10.96 -16.89
C LYS A 110 -19.18 11.06 -18.23
N ASP A 111 -18.52 10.77 -19.35
CA ASP A 111 -19.12 10.86 -20.70
C ASP A 111 -19.43 9.50 -21.34
N LYS A 112 -19.21 8.38 -20.65
CA LYS A 112 -19.70 7.07 -21.12
C LYS A 112 -21.07 6.77 -20.52
N LYS A 113 -22.09 7.36 -21.12
CA LYS A 113 -23.49 6.96 -20.97
C LYS A 113 -23.96 6.20 -22.20
#